data_AF-A0A967TZ57-F1
#
_entry.id   AF-A0A967TZ57-F1
#
_cell.length_a   1.000
_cell.length_b   1.000
_cell.length_c   1.000
_cell.angle_alpha   90.00
_cell.angle_beta   90.00
_cell.angle_gamma   90.00
#
_symmetry.space_group_name_H-M   'P 1'
#
loop_
_entity.id
_entity.type
_entity.pdbx_description
1 polymer ?
#
loop_
_entity_poly.entity_id
_entity_poly.type
_entity_poly.pdbx_seq_one_letter_code
_entity_poly.pdbx_strand_id
1 'polypeptide(L)'
;VLVALVWTLGVMGLVGRPITLVVSFMPVMLIAIGIADGIHLITEYKILYAKFRDRHRAVLETMQRLTWPVILTSLTTMAGFASIATSSLRSIKDFGIYTTVGVFAAMIFSLTFVPAALKLMKSPKISAVKDRDERNRLALGLEWLGNFAISHRRWVYVTVVALAAISVLAISQLKVGSQMVGMFQEDSEIVQASNMLNEKFGGTEVMNIVIDTKTKDGLKNPEVLGKISAL
;
A
#
# COMPACT_ATOMS: atom_id res chain seq x y z
N VAL A 1 14.49 -6.57 0.24
CA VAL A 1 13.49 -5.77 0.99
C VAL A 1 14.12 -4.65 1.80
N LEU A 2 14.85 -4.94 2.89
CA LEU A 2 15.45 -3.89 3.73
C LEU A 2 16.37 -2.94 2.93
N VAL A 3 17.17 -3.47 2.02
CA VAL A 3 18.02 -2.66 1.13
C VAL A 3 17.19 -1.70 0.27
N ALA A 4 16.07 -2.17 -0.30
CA ALA A 4 15.17 -1.33 -1.08
C ALA A 4 14.54 -0.24 -0.20
N LEU A 5 14.11 -0.58 1.02
CA LEU A 5 13.51 0.36 1.96
C LEU A 5 14.50 1.44 2.41
N VAL A 6 15.73 1.05 2.78
CA VAL A 6 16.81 1.99 3.10
C VAL A 6 17.12 2.88 1.90
N TRP A 7 17.14 2.32 0.69
CA TRP A 7 17.33 3.09 -0.53
C TRP A 7 16.22 4.11 -0.76
N THR A 8 14.95 3.73 -0.60
CA THR A 8 13.80 4.64 -0.74
C THR A 8 13.80 5.75 0.31
N LEU A 9 14.03 5.40 1.59
CA LEU A 9 14.16 6.39 2.66
C LEU A 9 15.37 7.31 2.44
N GLY A 10 16.48 6.77 1.93
CA GLY A 10 17.65 7.55 1.54
C GLY A 10 17.35 8.55 0.43
N VAL A 11 16.67 8.13 -0.64
CA VAL A 11 16.20 9.02 -1.71
C VAL A 11 15.29 10.11 -1.15
N MET A 12 14.36 9.75 -0.27
CA MET A 12 13.46 10.73 0.37
C MET A 12 14.21 11.74 1.24
N GLY A 13 15.20 11.28 2.01
CA GLY A 13 16.07 12.12 2.83
C GLY A 13 16.91 13.08 2.00
N LEU A 14 17.45 12.64 0.86
CA LEU A 14 18.20 13.50 -0.06
C LEU A 14 17.36 14.62 -0.69
N VAL A 15 16.07 14.34 -0.95
CA VAL A 15 15.13 15.36 -1.45
C VAL A 15 14.65 16.30 -0.33
N GLY A 16 14.90 15.97 0.94
CA GLY A 16 14.55 16.81 2.09
C GLY A 16 13.04 16.89 2.37
N ARG A 17 12.26 15.88 1.94
CA ARG A 17 10.81 15.85 2.20
C ARG A 17 10.52 15.30 3.61
N PRO A 18 9.63 15.93 4.38
CA PRO A 18 9.26 15.42 5.70
C PRO A 18 8.46 14.12 5.58
N ILE A 19 8.66 13.21 6.52
CA ILE A 19 7.81 12.03 6.68
C ILE A 19 6.49 12.49 7.30
N THR A 20 5.45 12.49 6.49
CA THR A 20 4.08 12.76 6.94
C THR A 20 3.45 11.49 7.51
N LEU A 21 2.33 11.63 8.23
CA LEU A 21 1.59 10.50 8.78
C LEU A 21 1.23 9.46 7.70
N VAL A 22 0.78 9.91 6.53
CA VAL A 22 0.45 9.01 5.41
C VAL A 22 1.70 8.30 4.89
N VAL A 23 2.81 9.02 4.72
CA VAL A 23 4.08 8.44 4.25
C VAL A 23 4.65 7.43 5.24
N SER A 24 4.32 7.53 6.53
CA SER A 24 4.76 6.57 7.55
C SER A 24 4.28 5.12 7.32
N PHE A 25 3.23 4.91 6.51
CA PHE A 25 2.78 3.58 6.12
C PHE A 25 3.61 2.92 5.01
N MET A 26 4.40 3.71 4.25
CA MET A 26 5.19 3.22 3.12
C MET A 26 6.15 2.07 3.51
N PRO A 27 6.94 2.15 4.60
CA PRO A 27 7.82 1.06 5.03
C PRO A 27 7.11 -0.29 5.18
N VAL A 28 5.93 -0.30 5.82
CA VAL A 28 5.15 -1.52 6.04
C VAL A 28 4.71 -2.12 4.71
N MET A 29 4.24 -1.28 3.79
CA MET A 29 3.80 -1.71 2.47
C MET A 29 4.95 -2.28 1.63
N LEU A 30 6.11 -1.62 1.61
CA LEU A 30 7.31 -2.10 0.91
C LEU A 30 7.84 -3.41 1.49
N ILE A 31 7.72 -3.60 2.80
CA ILE A 31 8.07 -4.87 3.45
C ILE A 31 7.14 -5.98 2.96
N ALA A 32 5.82 -5.76 2.98
CA ALA A 32 4.84 -6.75 2.55
C ALA A 32 5.05 -7.16 1.09
N ILE A 33 5.16 -6.19 0.18
CA ILE A 33 5.34 -6.43 -1.26
C ILE A 33 6.69 -7.12 -1.52
N GLY A 34 7.78 -6.59 -0.96
CA GLY A 34 9.11 -7.15 -1.20
C GLY A 34 9.31 -8.55 -0.62
N ILE A 35 8.65 -8.88 0.49
CA ILE A 35 8.70 -10.24 1.06
C ILE A 35 7.98 -11.22 0.13
N ALA A 36 6.84 -10.84 -0.46
CA ALA A 36 6.10 -11.70 -1.38
C ALA A 36 6.97 -12.15 -2.57
N ASP A 37 7.67 -11.22 -3.22
CA ASP A 37 8.61 -11.53 -4.31
C ASP A 37 9.72 -12.50 -3.86
N GLY A 38 10.29 -12.24 -2.69
CA GLY A 38 11.32 -13.09 -2.10
C GLY A 38 10.82 -14.51 -1.82
N ILE A 39 9.60 -14.66 -1.30
CA ILE A 39 8.98 -15.97 -1.05
C ILE A 39 8.81 -16.74 -2.36
N HIS A 40 8.29 -16.11 -3.42
CA HIS A 40 8.12 -16.77 -4.72
C HIS A 40 9.47 -17.23 -5.30
N LEU A 41 10.48 -16.36 -5.31
CA LEU A 41 11.83 -16.68 -5.80
C LEU A 41 12.48 -17.82 -5.02
N ILE A 42 12.45 -17.76 -3.68
CA ILE A 42 13.07 -18.77 -2.82
C ILE A 42 12.34 -20.11 -2.93
N THR A 43 11.01 -20.10 -3.02
CA THR A 43 10.20 -21.32 -3.10
C THR A 43 10.43 -22.05 -4.42
N GLU A 44 10.39 -21.35 -5.55
CA GLU A 44 10.65 -21.94 -6.87
C GLU A 44 12.10 -22.45 -6.95
N TYR A 45 13.07 -21.69 -6.43
CA TYR A 45 14.45 -22.16 -6.32
C TYR A 45 14.58 -23.46 -5.51
N LYS A 46 13.89 -23.58 -4.37
CA LYS A 46 13.91 -24.82 -3.56
C LYS A 46 13.29 -26.00 -4.33
N ILE A 47 12.20 -25.79 -5.04
CA ILE A 47 11.53 -26.82 -5.86
C ILE A 47 12.48 -27.31 -6.97
N LEU A 48 13.10 -26.38 -7.70
CA LEU A 48 13.99 -26.71 -8.81
C LEU A 48 15.32 -27.30 -8.32
N TYR A 49 15.84 -26.84 -7.18
CA TYR A 49 17.02 -27.43 -6.57
C TYR A 49 16.77 -28.87 -6.09
N ALA A 50 15.59 -29.16 -5.53
CA ALA A 50 15.22 -30.52 -5.17
C ALA A 50 15.18 -31.47 -6.39
N LYS A 51 14.78 -30.95 -7.56
CA LYS A 51 14.73 -31.66 -8.84
C LYS A 51 16.11 -31.87 -9.47
N PHE A 52 16.93 -30.82 -9.57
CA PHE A 52 18.19 -30.86 -10.33
C PHE A 52 19.41 -31.19 -9.49
N ARG A 53 19.40 -30.92 -8.18
CA ARG A 53 20.56 -30.99 -7.26
C ARG A 53 21.77 -30.11 -7.67
N ASP A 54 21.64 -29.35 -8.76
CA ASP A 54 22.60 -28.36 -9.24
C ASP A 54 22.10 -26.96 -8.91
N ARG A 55 22.91 -26.21 -8.15
CA ARG A 55 22.60 -24.84 -7.72
C ARG A 55 22.56 -23.87 -8.89
N HIS A 56 23.53 -23.96 -9.80
CA HIS A 56 23.62 -23.03 -10.92
C HIS A 56 22.41 -23.18 -11.83
N ARG A 57 22.09 -24.43 -12.17
CA ARG A 57 20.92 -24.76 -12.98
C ARG A 57 19.61 -24.36 -12.30
N ALA A 58 19.45 -24.62 -11.00
CA ALA A 58 18.26 -24.24 -10.26
C ALA A 58 18.03 -22.72 -10.23
N VAL A 59 19.07 -21.92 -10.00
CA VAL A 59 18.97 -20.45 -10.04
C VAL A 59 18.62 -19.96 -11.45
N LEU A 60 19.28 -20.48 -12.48
CA LEU A 60 19.03 -20.07 -13.87
C LEU A 60 17.57 -20.33 -14.27
N GLU A 61 17.08 -21.52 -13.99
CA GLU A 61 15.71 -21.92 -14.32
C GLU A 61 14.67 -21.13 -13.51
N THR A 62 14.96 -20.84 -12.24
CA THR A 62 14.11 -19.97 -11.40
C THR A 62 13.97 -18.58 -12.03
N MET A 63 15.08 -17.99 -12.46
CA MET A 63 15.07 -16.67 -13.09
C MET A 63 14.34 -16.70 -14.43
N GLN A 64 14.52 -17.73 -15.26
CA GLN A 64 13.80 -17.86 -16.53
C GLN A 64 12.28 -17.91 -16.33
N ARG A 65 11.81 -18.54 -15.25
CA ARG A 65 10.37 -18.66 -14.95
C ARG A 65 9.79 -17.42 -14.30
N LEU A 66 10.51 -16.80 -13.37
CA LEU A 66 9.94 -15.78 -12.48
C LEU A 66 10.29 -14.34 -12.87
N THR A 67 11.24 -14.09 -13.77
CA THR A 67 11.61 -12.71 -14.15
C THR A 67 10.39 -11.94 -14.69
N TRP A 68 9.68 -12.50 -15.67
CA TRP A 68 8.50 -11.84 -16.23
C TRP A 68 7.34 -11.68 -15.24
N PRO A 69 6.94 -12.73 -14.48
CA PRO A 69 5.96 -12.57 -13.42
C PRO A 69 6.31 -11.45 -12.43
N VAL A 70 7.54 -11.40 -11.92
CA VAL A 70 7.97 -10.38 -10.95
C VAL A 70 7.96 -8.97 -11.55
N ILE A 71 8.37 -8.82 -12.82
CA ILE A 71 8.30 -7.53 -13.52
C ILE A 71 6.84 -7.08 -13.66
N LEU A 72 5.93 -7.96 -14.06
CA LEU A 72 4.53 -7.62 -14.28
C LEU A 72 3.80 -7.30 -12.97
N THR A 73 4.01 -8.07 -11.91
CA THR A 73 3.43 -7.77 -10.58
C THR A 73 3.96 -6.46 -10.03
N SER A 74 5.25 -6.18 -10.20
CA SER A 74 5.86 -4.92 -9.77
C SER A 74 5.33 -3.75 -10.59
N LEU A 75 5.19 -3.89 -11.91
CA LEU A 75 4.71 -2.83 -12.80
C LEU A 75 3.26 -2.45 -12.53
N THR A 76 2.40 -3.45 -12.34
CA THR A 76 0.99 -3.22 -11.97
C THR A 76 0.87 -2.55 -10.61
N THR A 77 1.71 -2.94 -9.64
CA THR A 77 1.79 -2.31 -8.31
C THR A 77 2.29 -0.86 -8.42
N MET A 78 3.32 -0.61 -9.21
CA MET A 78 3.84 0.73 -9.50
C MET A 78 2.77 1.60 -10.15
N ALA A 79 2.01 1.10 -11.13
CA ALA A 79 0.92 1.83 -11.75
C ALA A 79 -0.17 2.21 -10.71
N GLY A 80 -0.49 1.29 -9.80
CA GLY A 80 -1.40 1.54 -8.67
C GLY A 80 -0.93 2.71 -7.80
N PHE A 81 0.31 2.68 -7.30
CA PHE A 81 0.83 3.77 -6.47
C PHE A 81 1.08 5.07 -7.24
N ALA A 82 1.49 4.99 -8.50
CA ALA A 82 1.67 6.16 -9.36
C ALA A 82 0.34 6.88 -9.61
N SER A 83 -0.78 6.15 -9.70
CA SER A 83 -2.10 6.77 -9.83
C SER A 83 -2.46 7.67 -8.65
N ILE A 84 -2.04 7.29 -7.44
CA ILE A 84 -2.27 8.05 -6.19
C ILE A 84 -1.49 9.37 -6.21
N ALA A 85 -0.40 9.47 -6.97
CA ALA A 85 0.38 10.70 -7.13
C ALA A 85 -0.41 11.86 -7.79
N THR A 86 -1.57 11.57 -8.37
CA THR A 86 -2.48 12.61 -8.92
C THR A 86 -3.26 13.38 -7.85
N SER A 87 -3.21 12.95 -6.59
CA SER A 87 -3.94 13.58 -5.48
C SER A 87 -3.58 15.07 -5.27
N SER A 88 -4.56 15.87 -4.87
CA SER A 88 -4.36 17.26 -4.44
C SER A 88 -3.66 17.35 -3.08
N LEU A 89 -3.81 16.32 -2.24
CA LEU A 89 -3.19 16.25 -0.93
C LEU A 89 -1.71 15.86 -1.07
N ARG A 90 -0.83 16.77 -0.69
CA ARG A 90 0.63 16.59 -0.83
C ARG A 90 1.15 15.34 -0.13
N SER A 91 0.67 15.04 1.09
CA SER A 91 1.05 13.83 1.83
C SER A 91 0.72 12.54 1.07
N ILE A 92 -0.43 12.50 0.39
CA ILE A 92 -0.87 11.35 -0.41
C ILE A 92 -0.06 11.25 -1.70
N LYS A 93 0.22 12.40 -2.34
CA LYS A 93 1.06 12.47 -3.53
C LYS A 93 2.47 11.95 -3.28
N ASP A 94 3.10 12.44 -2.22
CA ASP A 94 4.45 12.02 -1.83
C ASP A 94 4.46 10.52 -1.51
N PHE A 95 3.46 10.01 -0.77
CA PHE A 95 3.31 8.57 -0.53
C PHE A 95 3.24 7.74 -1.83
N GLY A 96 2.44 8.16 -2.82
CA GLY A 96 2.34 7.46 -4.11
C GLY A 96 3.67 7.44 -4.87
N ILE A 97 4.36 8.59 -4.94
CA ILE A 97 5.65 8.71 -5.64
C ILE A 97 6.71 7.84 -4.97
N TYR A 98 6.93 8.00 -3.67
CA TYR A 98 8.00 7.30 -2.95
C TYR A 98 7.73 5.79 -2.85
N THR A 99 6.48 5.38 -2.70
CA THR A 99 6.15 3.94 -2.73
C THR A 99 6.40 3.35 -4.11
N THR A 100 6.08 4.05 -5.19
CA THR A 100 6.41 3.61 -6.57
C THR A 100 7.92 3.40 -6.75
N VAL A 101 8.72 4.38 -6.31
CA VAL A 101 10.19 4.30 -6.33
C VAL A 101 10.70 3.12 -5.49
N GLY A 102 10.09 2.86 -4.33
CA GLY A 102 10.45 1.73 -3.49
C GLY A 102 10.08 0.36 -4.06
N VAL A 103 8.92 0.25 -4.72
CA VAL A 103 8.53 -0.98 -5.43
C VAL A 103 9.46 -1.23 -6.60
N PHE A 104 9.81 -0.18 -7.36
CA PHE A 104 10.81 -0.28 -8.43
C PHE A 104 12.16 -0.80 -7.88
N ALA A 105 12.66 -0.23 -6.79
CA ALA A 105 13.89 -0.68 -6.15
C ALA A 105 13.78 -2.13 -5.67
N ALA A 106 12.66 -2.49 -5.04
CA ALA A 106 12.41 -3.85 -4.58
C ALA A 106 12.47 -4.86 -5.73
N MET A 107 11.82 -4.55 -6.87
CA MET A 107 11.88 -5.37 -8.09
C MET A 107 13.33 -5.56 -8.57
N ILE A 108 14.10 -4.47 -8.67
CA ILE A 108 15.50 -4.54 -9.11
C ILE A 108 16.32 -5.42 -8.17
N PHE A 109 16.21 -5.23 -6.86
CA PHE A 109 16.93 -6.06 -5.88
C PHE A 109 16.43 -7.52 -5.88
N SER A 110 15.14 -7.77 -6.07
CA SER A 110 14.60 -9.12 -6.20
C SER A 110 15.18 -9.85 -7.41
N LEU A 111 15.34 -9.18 -8.55
CA LEU A 111 15.86 -9.79 -9.78
C LEU A 111 17.39 -9.87 -9.85
N THR A 112 18.11 -9.10 -9.04
CA THR A 112 19.58 -9.04 -9.07
C THR A 112 20.22 -9.61 -7.80
N PHE A 113 19.86 -9.06 -6.64
CA PHE A 113 20.47 -9.41 -5.36
C PHE A 113 20.06 -10.81 -4.89
N VAL A 114 18.79 -11.20 -5.05
CA VAL A 114 18.31 -12.53 -4.62
C VAL A 114 19.02 -13.67 -5.37
N PRO A 115 19.09 -13.72 -6.71
CA PRO A 115 19.80 -14.81 -7.39
C PRO A 115 21.31 -14.82 -7.10
N ALA A 116 21.93 -13.65 -6.92
CA ALA A 116 23.33 -13.56 -6.49
C ALA A 116 23.53 -14.15 -5.09
N ALA A 117 22.65 -13.79 -4.14
CA ALA A 117 22.67 -14.34 -2.79
C ALA A 117 22.44 -15.86 -2.79
N LEU A 118 21.48 -16.36 -3.57
CA LEU A 118 21.19 -17.80 -3.67
C LEU A 118 22.37 -18.61 -4.22
N LYS A 119 23.18 -18.05 -5.12
CA LYS A 119 24.43 -18.69 -5.59
C LYS A 119 25.48 -18.81 -4.48
N LEU A 120 25.60 -17.79 -3.64
CA LEU A 120 26.61 -17.69 -2.57
C LEU A 120 26.22 -18.46 -1.29
N MET A 121 24.92 -18.59 -1.02
CA MET A 121 24.44 -19.30 0.17
C MET A 121 24.69 -20.80 0.10
N LYS A 122 24.81 -21.43 1.28
CA LYS A 122 24.86 -22.89 1.38
C LYS A 122 23.60 -23.49 0.75
N SER A 123 23.78 -24.61 0.05
CA SER A 123 22.66 -25.33 -0.56
C SER A 123 21.56 -25.54 0.48
N PRO A 124 20.29 -25.23 0.15
CA PRO A 124 19.20 -25.44 1.08
C PRO A 124 19.20 -26.91 1.49
N LYS A 125 19.06 -27.17 2.79
CA LYS A 125 18.83 -28.53 3.25
C LYS A 125 17.55 -29.00 2.57
N ILE A 126 17.66 -30.07 1.79
CA ILE A 126 16.50 -30.74 1.22
C ILE A 126 15.90 -31.51 2.38
N SER A 127 15.16 -30.80 3.23
CA SER A 127 14.23 -31.44 4.13
C SER A 127 13.24 -32.16 3.24
N ALA A 128 13.21 -33.49 3.31
CA ALA A 128 12.01 -34.22 2.97
C ALA A 128 10.89 -33.52 3.75
N VAL A 129 10.04 -32.78 3.05
CA VAL A 129 8.96 -32.01 3.65
C VAL A 129 8.13 -33.05 4.41
N LYS A 130 8.27 -33.05 5.73
CA LYS A 130 7.72 -34.05 6.64
C LYS A 130 6.25 -33.65 6.84
N ASP A 131 5.44 -33.84 5.80
CA ASP A 131 4.14 -33.20 5.71
C ASP A 131 3.19 -34.03 4.83
N ARG A 132 2.87 -35.23 5.32
CA ARG A 132 1.85 -36.08 4.67
C ARG A 132 0.45 -35.84 5.23
N ASP A 133 0.29 -35.36 6.46
CA ASP A 133 -1.05 -35.27 7.09
C ASP A 133 -1.69 -33.87 7.04
N GLU A 134 -0.98 -32.78 7.37
CA GLU A 134 -1.57 -31.43 7.32
C GLU A 134 -1.75 -30.93 5.88
N ARG A 135 -0.76 -31.19 5.01
CA ARG A 135 -0.88 -30.92 3.57
C ARG A 135 -2.06 -31.65 2.93
N ASN A 136 -2.40 -32.85 3.39
CA ASN A 136 -3.54 -33.60 2.87
C ASN A 136 -4.88 -32.95 3.27
N ARG A 137 -5.05 -32.49 4.51
CA ARG A 137 -6.31 -31.84 4.93
C ARG A 137 -6.53 -30.49 4.24
N LEU A 138 -5.48 -29.68 4.13
CA LEU A 138 -5.55 -28.39 3.41
C LEU A 138 -5.75 -28.61 1.91
N ALA A 139 -5.08 -29.59 1.30
CA ALA A 139 -5.26 -29.93 -0.10
C ALA A 139 -6.69 -30.42 -0.38
N LEU A 140 -7.24 -31.29 0.48
CA LEU A 140 -8.63 -31.76 0.37
C LEU A 140 -9.63 -30.61 0.50
N GLY A 141 -9.39 -29.65 1.40
CA GLY A 141 -10.22 -28.45 1.53
C GLY A 141 -10.17 -27.54 0.30
N LEU A 142 -8.97 -27.36 -0.28
CA LEU A 142 -8.78 -26.59 -1.52
C LEU A 142 -9.42 -27.27 -2.73
N GLU A 143 -9.30 -28.59 -2.85
CA GLU A 143 -9.96 -29.38 -3.90
C GLU A 143 -11.49 -29.32 -3.76
N TRP A 144 -12.01 -29.40 -2.54
CA TRP A 144 -13.44 -29.23 -2.29
C TRP A 144 -13.92 -27.84 -2.68
N LEU A 145 -13.20 -26.77 -2.30
CA LEU A 145 -13.52 -25.39 -2.70
C LEU A 145 -13.48 -25.21 -4.22
N GLY A 146 -12.47 -25.76 -4.89
CA GLY A 146 -12.34 -25.72 -6.34
C GLY A 146 -13.50 -26.44 -7.04
N ASN A 147 -13.81 -27.66 -6.59
CA ASN A 147 -14.93 -28.44 -7.13
C ASN A 147 -16.28 -27.77 -6.86
N PHE A 148 -16.48 -27.16 -5.69
CA PHE A 148 -17.66 -26.37 -5.37
C PHE A 148 -17.80 -25.17 -6.32
N ALA A 149 -16.72 -24.40 -6.51
CA ALA A 149 -16.71 -23.24 -7.40
C ALA A 149 -17.05 -23.61 -8.85
N ILE A 150 -16.55 -24.75 -9.33
CA ILE A 150 -16.80 -25.24 -10.70
C ILE A 150 -18.22 -25.82 -10.85
N SER A 151 -18.67 -26.62 -9.89
CA SER A 151 -19.99 -27.26 -9.92
C SER A 151 -21.14 -26.28 -9.73
N HIS A 152 -20.93 -25.20 -8.96
CA HIS A 152 -21.96 -24.19 -8.65
C HIS A 152 -21.69 -22.84 -9.31
N ARG A 153 -21.03 -22.81 -10.48
CA ARG A 153 -20.57 -21.57 -11.14
C ARG A 153 -21.62 -20.46 -11.24
N ARG A 154 -22.90 -20.79 -11.49
CA ARG A 154 -23.99 -19.81 -11.62
C ARG A 154 -24.20 -19.04 -10.31
N TRP A 155 -24.20 -19.74 -9.18
CA TRP A 155 -24.31 -19.13 -7.86
C TRP A 155 -23.09 -18.29 -7.50
N VAL A 156 -21.89 -18.75 -7.86
CA VAL A 156 -20.66 -17.96 -7.68
C VAL A 156 -20.74 -16.62 -8.41
N TYR A 157 -21.14 -16.63 -9.69
CA TYR A 157 -21.30 -15.38 -10.45
C TYR A 157 -22.39 -14.47 -9.87
N VAL A 158 -23.54 -15.02 -9.49
CA VAL A 158 -24.63 -14.23 -8.88
C VAL A 158 -24.16 -13.57 -7.59
N THR A 159 -23.48 -14.31 -6.70
CA THR A 159 -22.97 -13.77 -5.43
C THR A 159 -21.92 -12.68 -5.65
N VAL A 160 -20.99 -12.88 -6.60
CA VAL A 160 -19.97 -11.87 -6.93
C VAL A 160 -20.62 -10.59 -7.46
N VAL A 161 -21.58 -10.71 -8.39
CA VAL A 161 -22.28 -9.55 -8.95
C VAL A 161 -23.13 -8.84 -7.88
N ALA A 162 -23.82 -9.59 -7.02
CA ALA A 162 -24.61 -9.03 -5.93
C ALA A 162 -23.73 -8.27 -4.92
N LEU A 163 -22.59 -8.87 -4.51
CA LEU A 163 -21.63 -8.21 -3.63
C LEU A 163 -21.02 -6.96 -4.27
N ALA A 164 -20.70 -7.00 -5.57
CA ALA A 164 -20.22 -5.83 -6.30
C ALA A 164 -21.28 -4.72 -6.33
N ALA A 165 -22.54 -5.04 -6.61
CA ALA A 165 -23.63 -4.08 -6.63
C ALA A 165 -23.86 -3.44 -5.24
N ILE A 166 -23.87 -4.26 -4.18
CA ILE A 166 -23.98 -3.78 -2.79
C ILE A 166 -22.81 -2.85 -2.46
N SER A 167 -21.59 -3.20 -2.87
CA SER A 167 -20.40 -2.37 -2.62
C SER A 167 -20.51 -1.01 -3.32
N VAL A 168 -20.99 -0.97 -4.57
CA VAL A 168 -21.23 0.29 -5.29
C VAL A 168 -22.28 1.15 -4.61
N LEU A 169 -23.39 0.54 -4.16
CA LEU A 169 -24.42 1.26 -3.41
C LEU A 169 -23.89 1.80 -2.07
N ALA A 170 -23.08 1.02 -1.35
CA ALA A 170 -22.48 1.43 -0.09
C ALA A 170 -21.48 2.58 -0.26
N ILE A 171 -20.71 2.63 -1.36
CA ILE A 171 -19.79 3.74 -1.66
C ILE A 171 -20.52 5.08 -1.71
N SER A 172 -21.75 5.11 -2.21
CA SER A 172 -22.54 6.36 -2.29
C SER A 172 -22.89 6.96 -0.92
N GLN A 173 -22.83 6.16 0.15
CA GLN A 173 -23.11 6.61 1.52
C GLN A 173 -21.86 7.10 2.26
N LEU A 174 -20.68 7.00 1.64
CA LEU A 174 -19.41 7.32 2.28
C LEU A 174 -19.24 8.84 2.43
N LYS A 175 -19.17 9.30 3.68
CA LYS A 175 -18.86 10.70 4.00
C LYS A 175 -17.35 10.89 4.04
N VAL A 176 -16.83 11.72 3.13
CA VAL A 176 -15.40 12.05 3.08
C VAL A 176 -15.14 13.30 3.93
N GLY A 177 -14.24 13.19 4.90
CA GLY A 177 -13.80 14.30 5.74
C GLY A 177 -12.35 14.11 6.21
N SER A 178 -11.64 15.22 6.43
CA SER A 178 -10.27 15.20 6.96
C SER A 178 -10.29 15.56 8.45
N GLN A 179 -10.61 14.60 9.31
CA GLN A 179 -10.66 14.81 10.76
C GLN A 179 -9.38 14.32 11.42
N MET A 180 -8.53 15.24 11.84
CA MET A 180 -7.22 14.92 12.43
C MET A 180 -7.34 14.33 13.85
N VAL A 181 -8.28 14.83 14.66
CA VAL A 181 -8.53 14.33 16.03
C VAL A 181 -9.11 12.91 16.00
N GLY A 182 -9.93 12.58 15.00
CA GLY A 182 -10.50 11.24 14.81
C GLY A 182 -9.49 10.14 14.48
N MET A 183 -8.21 10.48 14.26
CA MET A 183 -7.14 9.49 14.07
C MET A 183 -6.61 8.91 15.39
N PHE A 184 -6.99 9.49 16.53
CA PHE A 184 -6.59 9.04 17.86
C PHE A 184 -7.69 8.17 18.48
N GLN A 185 -7.32 7.33 19.45
CA GLN A 185 -8.29 6.54 20.23
C GLN A 185 -9.23 7.46 21.00
N GLU A 186 -10.52 7.11 21.04
CA GLU A 186 -11.58 7.91 21.68
C GLU A 186 -11.26 8.23 23.14
N ASP A 187 -10.61 7.29 23.85
CA ASP A 187 -10.25 7.43 25.26
C ASP A 187 -8.93 8.20 25.51
N SER A 188 -8.25 8.69 24.47
CA SER A 188 -6.97 9.40 24.64
C SER A 188 -7.14 10.80 25.22
N GLU A 189 -6.17 11.27 26.00
CA GLU A 189 -6.17 12.62 26.60
C GLU A 189 -6.35 13.73 25.56
N ILE A 190 -5.80 13.55 24.35
CA ILE A 190 -5.90 14.51 23.25
C ILE A 190 -7.36 14.65 22.77
N VAL A 191 -8.07 13.53 22.60
CA VAL A 191 -9.47 13.55 22.15
C VAL A 191 -10.35 14.15 23.24
N GLN A 192 -10.16 13.75 24.50
CA GLN A 192 -10.92 14.29 25.63
C GLN A 192 -10.68 15.80 25.81
N ALA A 193 -9.44 16.26 25.74
CA ALA A 193 -9.10 17.68 25.84
C ALA A 193 -9.69 18.48 24.67
N SER A 194 -9.62 17.95 23.44
CA SER A 194 -10.21 18.60 22.26
C SER A 194 -11.74 18.69 22.38
N ASN A 195 -12.41 17.64 22.85
CA ASN A 195 -13.85 17.63 23.06
C ASN A 195 -14.26 18.62 24.15
N MET A 196 -13.53 18.66 25.27
CA MET A 196 -13.75 19.63 26.34
C MET A 196 -13.60 21.06 25.83
N LEU A 197 -12.59 21.36 25.02
CA LEU A 197 -12.40 22.68 24.42
C LEU A 197 -13.54 23.05 23.48
N ASN A 198 -13.97 22.11 22.62
CA ASN A 198 -15.10 22.32 21.72
C ASN A 198 -16.39 22.61 22.49
N GLU A 199 -16.69 21.85 23.54
CA GLU A 199 -17.93 21.94 24.28
C GLU A 199 -17.97 23.17 25.21
N LYS A 200 -16.85 23.50 25.87
CA LYS A 200 -16.80 24.57 26.88
C LYS A 200 -16.37 25.94 26.36
N PHE A 201 -15.63 25.99 25.25
CA PHE A 201 -15.04 27.24 24.74
C PHE A 201 -15.51 27.61 23.33
N GLY A 202 -16.60 27.00 22.84
CA GLY A 202 -17.27 27.41 21.61
C GLY A 202 -16.62 26.90 20.31
N GLY A 203 -15.74 25.90 20.40
CA GLY A 203 -15.09 25.29 19.24
C GLY A 203 -13.59 25.61 19.12
N THR A 204 -12.80 24.66 18.64
CA THR A 204 -11.39 24.83 18.30
C THR A 204 -11.16 25.13 16.81
N GLU A 205 -12.20 24.99 15.98
CA GLU A 205 -12.13 25.29 14.55
C GLU A 205 -12.61 26.71 14.26
N VAL A 206 -11.71 27.54 13.72
CA VAL A 206 -12.00 28.94 13.39
C VAL A 206 -12.26 29.06 11.89
N MET A 207 -13.40 29.63 11.51
CA MET A 207 -13.68 29.97 10.13
C MET A 207 -13.07 31.35 9.81
N ASN A 208 -12.04 31.38 8.97
CA ASN A 208 -11.42 32.63 8.52
C ASN A 208 -12.03 33.08 7.19
N ILE A 209 -12.56 34.30 7.15
CA ILE A 209 -13.06 34.94 5.93
C ILE A 209 -11.98 35.91 5.42
N VAL A 210 -11.43 35.64 4.24
CA VAL A 210 -10.42 36.50 3.59
C VAL A 210 -11.06 37.23 2.43
N ILE A 211 -11.03 38.57 2.49
CA ILE A 211 -11.67 39.43 1.48
C ILE A 211 -10.58 40.15 0.69
N ASP A 212 -10.43 39.77 -0.58
CA ASP A 212 -9.48 40.39 -1.52
C ASP A 212 -10.23 41.30 -2.49
N THR A 213 -9.99 42.61 -2.40
CA THR A 213 -10.66 43.64 -3.20
C THR A 213 -10.07 43.80 -4.61
N LYS A 214 -8.99 43.09 -4.96
CA LYS A 214 -8.24 43.16 -6.25
C LYS A 214 -7.77 44.56 -6.67
N THR A 215 -7.97 45.56 -5.82
CA THR A 215 -7.68 46.98 -6.03
C THR A 215 -6.84 47.47 -4.86
N LYS A 216 -5.79 48.24 -5.18
CA LYS A 216 -4.96 48.87 -4.16
C LYS A 216 -5.84 49.79 -3.31
N ASP A 217 -5.76 49.64 -1.99
CA ASP A 217 -6.57 50.39 -1.03
C ASP A 217 -8.10 50.18 -1.12
N GLY A 218 -8.59 49.11 -1.77
CA GLY A 218 -10.04 48.86 -1.94
C GLY A 218 -10.82 48.70 -0.63
N LEU A 219 -10.15 48.31 0.46
CA LEU A 219 -10.73 48.26 1.81
C LEU A 219 -10.97 49.64 2.43
N LYS A 220 -10.40 50.71 1.89
CA LYS A 220 -10.69 52.09 2.33
C LYS A 220 -11.99 52.63 1.75
N ASN A 221 -12.62 51.93 0.79
CA ASN A 221 -13.91 52.32 0.25
C ASN A 221 -15.02 51.99 1.27
N PRO A 222 -15.78 52.99 1.76
CA PRO A 222 -16.88 52.79 2.71
C PRO A 222 -17.96 51.83 2.21
N GLU A 223 -18.22 51.78 0.90
CA GLU A 223 -19.20 50.85 0.32
C GLU A 223 -18.75 49.39 0.43
N VAL A 224 -17.44 49.15 0.32
CA VAL A 224 -16.87 47.81 0.48
C VAL A 224 -16.95 47.39 1.93
N LEU A 225 -16.59 48.26 2.88
CA LEU A 225 -16.72 48.00 4.32
C LEU A 225 -18.18 47.76 4.74
N GLY A 226 -19.13 48.51 4.17
CA GLY A 226 -20.56 48.32 4.42
C GLY A 226 -21.06 46.95 3.98
N LYS A 227 -20.57 46.44 2.84
CA LYS A 227 -20.88 45.07 2.38
C LYS A 227 -20.23 43.99 3.25
N ILE A 228 -19.04 44.25 3.77
CA ILE A 228 -18.34 43.32 4.68
C ILE A 228 -19.05 43.22 6.03
N SER A 229 -19.53 44.35 6.57
CA SER A 229 -20.27 44.38 7.84
C SER A 229 -21.63 43.68 7.78
N ALA A 230 -22.16 43.42 6.59
CA ALA A 230 -23.45 42.76 6.39
C ALA A 230 -23.34 41.23 6.18
N LEU A 231 -22.11 40.69 6.13
CA LEU A 231 -21.81 39.25 6.11
C LEU A 231 -21.81 38.66 7.52
#